data_AF-A0A3N0WDQ2-F1
#
_entry.id   AF-A0A3N0WDQ2-F1
#
_cell.length_a   1.000
_cell.length_b   1.000
_cell.length_c   1.000
_cell.angle_alpha   90.00
_cell.angle_beta   90.00
_cell.angle_gamma   90.00
#
_symmetry.space_group_name_H-M   'P 1'
#
loop_
_entity.id
_entity.type
_entity.pdbx_description
1 polymer ?
#
loop_
_entity_poly.entity_id
_entity_poly.type
_entity_poly.pdbx_seq_one_letter_code
_entity_poly.pdbx_strand_id
1 'polypeptide(L)'
;MKSLLIVFTAILMSCTSTSIQTSAGMQNNAEIIVSEAQGGTDQVSFRIIKDEKDFRNTIRGSFGLVELGKESYVKYPKFPTDKKVVLYNLGSFRSGSHTIKEIKGISVKNNVLYVEVPAGAPPGGMEIQVLSNPWFIFTVPADYQFTSVELKYSK
;
A
#
# COMPACT_ATOMS: atom_id res chain seq x y z
N MET A 1 -41.25 -31.80 -54.19
CA MET A 1 -41.00 -31.83 -52.73
C MET A 1 -39.51 -31.69 -52.49
N LYS A 2 -39.13 -30.66 -51.73
CA LYS A 2 -37.89 -30.43 -50.95
C LYS A 2 -36.54 -30.80 -51.58
N SER A 3 -35.90 -29.79 -52.16
CA SER A 3 -34.44 -29.60 -52.13
C SER A 3 -34.05 -29.03 -50.77
N LEU A 4 -32.95 -29.49 -50.16
CA LEU A 4 -32.19 -28.70 -49.20
C LEU A 4 -30.74 -29.17 -49.17
N LEU A 5 -29.87 -28.36 -49.77
CA LEU A 5 -28.43 -28.39 -49.61
C LEU A 5 -28.02 -27.41 -48.50
N ILE A 6 -27.12 -27.89 -47.64
CA ILE A 6 -25.95 -27.22 -47.02
C ILE A 6 -26.18 -25.90 -46.27
N VAL A 7 -25.76 -25.83 -44.99
CA VAL A 7 -24.70 -24.93 -44.50
C VAL A 7 -24.10 -25.51 -43.22
N PHE A 8 -22.81 -25.87 -43.26
CA PHE A 8 -21.98 -26.16 -42.09
C PHE A 8 -21.52 -24.82 -41.48
N THR A 9 -22.00 -24.50 -40.28
CA THR A 9 -21.56 -23.29 -39.56
C THR A 9 -20.29 -23.61 -38.77
N ALA A 10 -19.16 -23.04 -39.18
CA ALA A 10 -17.93 -23.06 -38.42
C ALA A 10 -18.07 -22.19 -37.16
N ILE A 11 -18.02 -22.81 -35.98
CA ILE A 11 -17.93 -22.09 -34.71
C ILE A 11 -16.46 -21.73 -34.51
N LEU A 12 -16.09 -20.51 -34.87
CA LEU A 12 -14.86 -19.89 -34.39
C LEU A 12 -15.05 -19.59 -32.90
N MET A 13 -14.57 -20.51 -32.05
CA MET A 13 -14.34 -20.19 -30.64
C MET A 13 -13.19 -19.19 -30.58
N SER A 14 -13.56 -17.91 -30.48
CA SER A 14 -12.66 -16.84 -30.06
C SER A 14 -12.25 -17.12 -28.60
N CYS A 15 -11.11 -17.79 -28.40
CA CYS A 15 -10.38 -17.67 -27.14
C CYS A 15 -9.96 -16.21 -27.03
N THR A 16 -10.71 -15.42 -26.27
CA THR A 16 -10.21 -14.17 -25.71
C THR A 16 -9.02 -14.51 -24.84
N SER A 17 -7.83 -14.48 -25.45
CA SER A 17 -6.56 -14.44 -24.76
C SER A 17 -6.61 -13.27 -23.80
N THR A 18 -6.95 -13.55 -22.54
CA THR A 18 -6.69 -12.66 -21.43
C THR A 18 -5.20 -12.38 -21.52
N SER A 19 -4.80 -11.12 -21.73
CA SER A 19 -3.41 -10.74 -21.58
C SER A 19 -3.04 -11.04 -20.14
N ILE A 20 -2.39 -12.18 -19.93
CA ILE A 20 -1.61 -12.41 -18.73
C ILE A 20 -0.52 -11.35 -18.82
N GLN A 21 -0.70 -10.25 -18.08
CA GLN A 21 0.37 -9.31 -17.77
C GLN A 21 1.43 -10.10 -17.00
N THR A 22 2.27 -10.79 -17.76
CA THR A 22 3.51 -11.35 -17.27
C THR A 22 4.45 -10.17 -17.14
N SER A 23 4.36 -9.47 -16.02
CA SER A 23 5.39 -8.50 -15.64
C SER A 23 6.58 -9.29 -15.09
N ALA A 24 7.36 -9.85 -16.01
CA ALA A 24 8.71 -10.29 -15.70
C ALA A 24 9.61 -9.05 -15.71
N GLY A 25 10.04 -8.63 -14.51
CA GLY A 25 11.34 -7.99 -14.29
C GLY A 25 11.49 -6.53 -14.71
N MET A 26 10.83 -5.59 -14.01
CA MET A 26 11.39 -4.26 -13.75
C MET A 26 10.66 -3.58 -12.58
N GLN A 27 11.28 -3.54 -11.39
CA GLN A 27 11.09 -2.54 -10.32
C GLN A 27 9.66 -1.96 -10.06
N ASN A 28 8.61 -2.78 -10.09
CA ASN A 28 7.25 -2.38 -9.67
C ASN A 28 7.06 -2.51 -8.15
N ASN A 29 8.05 -2.05 -7.37
CA ASN A 29 8.09 -2.27 -5.93
C ASN A 29 7.53 -1.06 -5.20
N ALA A 30 6.63 -1.33 -4.25
CA ALA A 30 6.30 -0.33 -3.25
C ALA A 30 7.50 -0.11 -2.32
N GLU A 31 7.70 1.14 -1.93
CA GLU A 31 8.79 1.53 -1.04
C GLU A 31 8.22 2.28 0.15
N ILE A 32 8.56 1.83 1.37
CA ILE A 32 8.19 2.51 2.60
C ILE A 32 9.07 3.75 2.74
N ILE A 33 8.43 4.91 2.94
CA ILE A 33 9.12 6.18 3.21
C ILE A 33 9.23 6.41 4.72
N VAL A 34 8.15 6.13 5.45
CA VAL A 34 8.02 6.35 6.90
C VAL A 34 7.13 5.25 7.47
N SER A 35 7.47 4.72 8.65
CA SER A 35 6.56 3.86 9.40
C SER A 35 6.71 4.13 10.90
N GLU A 36 5.58 4.34 11.55
CA GLU A 36 5.52 4.71 12.97
C GLU A 36 4.56 3.78 13.72
N ALA A 37 4.88 3.52 14.97
CA ALA A 37 4.02 2.76 15.87
C ALA A 37 2.86 3.58 16.46
N GLN A 38 2.96 4.92 16.39
CA GLN A 38 2.06 5.84 17.08
C GLN A 38 1.70 7.04 16.20
N GLY A 39 0.59 7.71 16.54
CA GLY A 39 0.12 8.91 15.85
C GLY A 39 -0.80 8.66 14.67
N GLY A 40 -1.16 7.40 14.40
CA GLY A 40 -2.18 7.03 13.42
C GLY A 40 -3.60 7.18 13.97
N THR A 41 -4.58 6.73 13.18
CA THR A 41 -6.01 6.76 13.58
C THR A 41 -6.45 5.47 14.29
N ASP A 42 -7.59 5.52 14.98
CA ASP A 42 -8.16 4.34 15.64
C ASP A 42 -8.76 3.32 14.67
N GLN A 43 -9.18 3.79 13.50
CA GLN A 43 -9.75 2.97 12.44
C GLN A 43 -8.74 2.74 11.31
N VAL A 44 -8.86 1.58 10.66
CA VAL A 44 -8.14 1.31 9.42
C VAL A 44 -8.59 2.31 8.37
N SER A 45 -7.65 3.00 7.74
CA SER A 45 -7.95 3.99 6.71
C SER A 45 -6.74 4.22 5.81
N PHE A 46 -6.98 4.73 4.60
CA PHE A 46 -5.91 5.18 3.72
C PHE A 46 -6.25 6.52 3.08
N ARG A 47 -5.21 7.24 2.67
CA ARG A 47 -5.34 8.49 1.91
C ARG A 47 -4.18 8.63 0.93
N ILE A 48 -4.47 9.16 -0.25
CA ILE A 48 -3.44 9.58 -1.19
C ILE A 48 -2.92 10.97 -0.78
N ILE A 49 -1.62 11.06 -0.52
CA ILE A 49 -0.93 12.33 -0.28
C ILE A 49 -0.59 12.94 -1.65
N LYS A 50 -1.15 14.12 -1.93
CA LYS A 50 -1.11 14.71 -3.27
C LYS A 50 0.04 15.70 -3.49
N ASP A 51 0.59 16.24 -2.41
CA ASP A 51 1.59 17.30 -2.48
C ASP A 51 2.58 17.25 -1.31
N GLU A 52 3.69 17.97 -1.47
CA GLU A 52 4.77 18.02 -0.47
C GLU A 52 4.30 18.66 0.85
N LYS A 53 3.37 19.62 0.82
CA LYS A 53 2.89 20.28 2.04
C LYS A 53 2.13 19.29 2.93
N ASP A 54 1.20 18.53 2.36
CA ASP A 54 0.47 17.49 3.06
C ASP A 54 1.41 16.37 3.56
N PHE A 55 2.40 15.98 2.75
CA PHE A 55 3.44 15.04 3.15
C PHE A 55 4.22 15.53 4.37
N ARG A 56 4.74 16.77 4.33
CA ARG A 56 5.51 17.40 5.41
C ARG A 56 4.69 17.50 6.69
N ASN A 57 3.43 17.92 6.58
CA ASN A 57 2.53 18.02 7.72
C ASN A 57 2.26 16.66 8.36
N THR A 58 2.10 15.62 7.55
CA THR A 58 1.87 14.24 8.03
C THR A 58 3.06 13.74 8.84
N ILE A 59 4.29 13.98 8.38
CA ILE A 59 5.50 13.41 9.00
C ILE A 59 6.13 14.31 10.08
N ARG A 60 5.65 15.55 10.25
CA ARG A 60 6.25 16.54 11.15
C ARG A 60 6.35 16.07 12.60
N GLY A 61 5.39 15.27 13.07
CA GLY A 61 5.39 14.71 14.42
C GLY A 61 6.33 13.52 14.61
N SER A 62 6.68 12.82 13.53
CA SER A 62 7.51 11.60 13.54
C SER A 62 9.00 11.93 13.66
N PHE A 63 9.44 13.04 13.08
CA PHE A 63 10.85 13.42 13.03
C PHE A 63 11.16 14.57 14.00
N GLY A 64 10.92 14.34 15.29
CA GLY A 64 11.37 15.22 16.38
C GLY A 64 10.71 16.61 16.44
N LEU A 65 10.48 17.09 17.67
CA LEU A 65 10.02 18.46 17.91
C LEU A 65 11.08 19.45 17.41
N VAL A 66 10.71 20.25 16.41
CA VAL A 66 11.46 21.44 16.02
C VAL A 66 11.44 22.40 17.21
N GLU A 67 12.58 22.62 17.87
CA GLU A 67 12.74 23.78 18.77
C GLU A 67 12.48 25.04 17.95
N LEU A 68 11.41 25.77 18.30
CA LEU A 68 11.01 27.01 17.67
C LEU A 68 12.11 28.07 17.89
N GLY A 69 13.07 28.18 16.96
CA GLY A 69 14.16 29.15 17.03
C GLY A 69 15.55 28.64 16.62
N LYS A 70 15.73 27.35 16.32
CA LYS A 70 16.95 26.83 15.70
C LYS A 70 16.59 26.21 14.36
N GLU A 71 17.34 26.56 13.32
CA GLU A 71 17.27 25.89 12.02
C GLU A 71 17.48 24.40 12.23
N SER A 72 16.38 23.65 12.26
CA SER A 72 16.42 22.22 12.49
C SER A 72 17.02 21.57 11.24
N TYR A 73 18.26 21.10 11.34
CA TYR A 73 18.92 20.23 10.36
C TYR A 73 18.26 18.83 10.27
N VAL A 74 16.94 18.74 10.50
CA VAL A 74 16.19 17.50 10.34
C VAL A 74 16.01 17.28 8.84
N LYS A 75 16.80 16.35 8.29
CA LYS A 75 16.72 15.95 6.90
C LYS A 75 15.49 15.06 6.71
N TYR A 76 14.34 15.68 6.48
CA TYR A 76 13.12 14.96 6.13
C TYR A 76 13.27 14.25 4.77
N PRO A 77 12.64 13.07 4.58
CA PRO A 77 12.59 12.42 3.27
C PRO A 77 12.00 13.36 2.22
N LYS A 78 12.47 13.33 0.98
CA LYS A 78 11.91 14.20 -0.08
C LYS A 78 10.56 13.66 -0.53
N PHE A 79 9.60 14.54 -0.88
CA PHE A 79 8.34 14.10 -1.45
C PHE A 79 8.57 13.48 -2.84
N PRO A 80 8.15 12.22 -3.09
CA PRO A 80 8.27 11.59 -4.41
C PRO A 80 7.29 12.21 -5.40
N THR A 81 7.78 12.71 -6.54
CA THR A 81 6.95 13.37 -7.56
C THR A 81 6.58 12.46 -8.73
N ASP A 82 7.27 11.34 -8.87
CA ASP A 82 7.13 10.34 -9.95
C ASP A 82 6.30 9.11 -9.52
N LYS A 83 5.89 9.06 -8.25
CA LYS A 83 5.14 7.95 -7.67
C LYS A 83 3.89 8.46 -6.96
N LYS A 84 2.91 7.56 -6.76
CA LYS A 84 1.74 7.83 -5.93
C LYS A 84 2.08 7.53 -4.48
N VAL A 85 1.82 8.49 -3.59
CA VAL A 85 2.15 8.38 -2.15
C VAL A 85 0.88 8.03 -1.37
N VAL A 86 0.95 6.94 -0.61
CA VAL A 86 -0.18 6.42 0.17
C VAL A 86 0.17 6.49 1.66
N LEU A 87 -0.66 7.17 2.43
CA LEU A 87 -0.72 7.04 3.89
C LEU A 87 -1.71 5.93 4.22
N TYR A 88 -1.30 4.99 5.08
CA TYR A 88 -2.17 3.93 5.58
C TYR A 88 -2.09 3.86 7.11
N ASN A 89 -3.25 3.96 7.76
CA ASN A 89 -3.43 3.76 9.19
C ASN A 89 -3.88 2.32 9.46
N LEU A 90 -3.22 1.65 10.40
CA LEU A 90 -3.52 0.26 10.73
C LEU A 90 -4.65 0.12 11.77
N GLY A 91 -5.13 1.22 12.34
CA GLY A 91 -6.08 1.21 13.45
C GLY A 91 -5.40 1.03 14.81
N SER A 92 -6.19 0.77 15.84
CA SER A 92 -5.69 0.56 17.21
C SER A 92 -5.35 -0.90 17.51
N PHE A 93 -4.21 -1.11 18.19
CA PHE A 93 -3.79 -2.40 18.75
C PHE A 93 -3.57 -2.27 20.26
N ARG A 94 -3.90 -3.32 21.01
CA ARG A 94 -3.82 -3.33 22.49
C ARG A 94 -2.46 -3.80 23.05
N SER A 95 -1.60 -4.33 22.20
CA SER A 95 -0.23 -4.72 22.54
C SER A 95 0.65 -4.56 21.31
N GLY A 96 1.97 -4.45 21.54
CA GLY A 96 2.95 -4.39 20.45
C GLY A 96 2.97 -3.06 19.66
N SER A 97 4.02 -2.89 18.84
CA SER A 97 4.19 -1.67 18.03
C SER A 97 3.51 -1.75 16.66
N HIS A 98 3.32 -2.96 16.14
CA HIS A 98 2.72 -3.24 14.83
C HIS A 98 3.29 -2.41 13.65
N THR A 99 4.52 -1.93 13.80
CA THR A 99 5.24 -1.14 12.80
C THR A 99 5.55 -2.00 11.58
N ILE A 100 5.19 -1.52 10.39
CA ILE A 100 5.49 -2.21 9.13
C ILE A 100 6.90 -1.87 8.69
N LYS A 101 7.77 -2.89 8.63
CA LYS A 101 9.18 -2.73 8.27
C LYS A 101 9.48 -3.02 6.80
N GLU A 102 8.59 -3.72 6.12
CA GLU A 102 8.81 -4.23 4.78
C GLU A 102 7.48 -4.38 4.04
N ILE A 103 7.51 -4.18 2.72
CA ILE A 103 6.47 -4.59 1.78
C ILE A 103 7.07 -5.66 0.87
N LYS A 104 6.50 -6.86 0.91
CA LYS A 104 6.97 -8.00 0.08
C LYS A 104 6.48 -7.90 -1.36
N GLY A 105 5.34 -7.24 -1.57
CA GLY A 105 4.77 -7.08 -2.90
C GLY A 105 3.51 -6.22 -2.91
N ILE A 106 3.13 -5.78 -4.11
CA ILE A 106 1.88 -5.06 -4.35
C ILE A 106 1.17 -5.63 -5.56
N SER A 107 -0.16 -5.57 -5.56
CA SER A 107 -0.97 -5.86 -6.75
C SER A 107 -2.27 -5.09 -6.71
N VAL A 108 -2.79 -4.70 -7.88
CA VAL A 108 -4.11 -4.10 -7.99
C VAL A 108 -5.06 -5.12 -8.63
N LYS A 109 -6.18 -5.39 -7.96
CA LYS A 109 -7.24 -6.26 -8.48
C LYS A 109 -8.59 -5.71 -8.04
N ASN A 110 -9.54 -5.60 -8.98
CA ASN A 110 -10.89 -5.09 -8.71
C ASN A 110 -10.90 -3.72 -7.99
N ASN A 111 -10.03 -2.80 -8.41
CA ASN A 111 -9.84 -1.47 -7.80
C ASN A 111 -9.38 -1.50 -6.33
N VAL A 112 -8.86 -2.63 -5.85
CA VAL A 112 -8.23 -2.75 -4.53
C VAL A 112 -6.73 -2.90 -4.72
N LEU A 113 -5.96 -2.04 -4.07
CA LEU A 113 -4.51 -2.20 -3.93
C LEU A 113 -4.24 -3.16 -2.75
N TYR A 114 -3.77 -4.35 -3.08
CA TYR A 114 -3.26 -5.30 -2.10
C TYR A 114 -1.80 -5.01 -1.81
N VAL A 115 -1.47 -4.82 -0.53
CA VAL A 115 -0.10 -4.60 -0.06
C VAL A 115 0.28 -5.79 0.83
N GLU A 116 1.25 -6.57 0.37
CA GLU A 116 1.73 -7.72 1.11
C GLU A 116 2.80 -7.30 2.11
N VAL A 117 2.59 -7.62 3.39
CA VAL A 117 3.51 -7.30 4.49
C VAL A 117 3.79 -8.54 5.33
N PRO A 118 4.96 -8.66 5.98
CA PRO A 118 5.21 -9.74 6.92
C PRO A 118 4.15 -9.79 8.02
N ALA A 119 3.67 -10.99 8.35
CA ALA A 119 2.94 -11.21 9.58
C ALA A 119 3.86 -10.84 10.74
N GLY A 120 3.36 -10.04 11.68
CA GLY A 120 4.10 -9.73 12.90
C GLY A 120 4.49 -11.00 13.64
N ALA A 121 5.50 -10.90 14.51
CA ALA A 121 5.88 -12.02 15.35
C ALA A 121 4.63 -12.56 16.08
N PRO A 122 4.41 -13.88 16.11
CA PRO A 122 3.27 -14.45 16.79
C PRO A 122 3.29 -14.02 18.26
N PRO A 123 2.13 -13.73 18.85
CA PRO A 123 2.06 -13.30 20.25
C PRO A 123 2.67 -14.39 21.14
N GLY A 124 3.62 -14.01 21.99
CA GLY A 124 4.42 -14.96 22.76
C GLY A 124 5.36 -14.27 23.74
N GLY A 125 5.14 -14.49 25.04
CA GLY A 125 5.94 -13.94 26.13
C GLY A 125 5.21 -12.88 26.97
N MET A 126 5.95 -12.18 27.83
CA MET A 126 5.43 -11.01 28.54
C MET A 126 5.28 -9.85 27.55
N GLU A 127 4.10 -9.69 26.97
CA GLU A 127 3.79 -8.53 26.15
C GLU A 127 3.44 -7.35 27.03
N ILE A 128 4.15 -6.24 26.84
CA ILE A 128 3.77 -4.98 27.45
C ILE A 128 2.48 -4.52 26.76
N GLN A 129 1.42 -4.32 27.55
CA GLN A 129 0.17 -3.75 27.09
C GLN A 129 0.39 -2.27 26.79
N VAL A 130 0.78 -1.99 25.56
CA VAL A 130 0.90 -0.65 25.01
C VAL A 130 -0.16 -0.51 23.94
N LEU A 131 -1.05 0.46 24.11
CA LEU A 131 -1.95 0.87 23.05
C LEU A 131 -1.12 1.51 21.93
N SER A 132 -1.29 1.02 20.71
CA SER A 132 -0.62 1.58 19.53
C SER A 132 -1.62 1.92 18.43
N ASN A 133 -1.32 3.00 17.72
CA ASN A 133 -2.04 3.42 16.52
C ASN A 133 -1.01 3.56 15.38
N PRO A 134 -0.58 2.43 14.78
CA PRO A 134 0.48 2.44 13.80
C PRO A 134 0.00 2.99 12.45
N TRP A 135 0.93 3.58 11.72
CA TRP A 135 0.72 4.02 10.36
C TRP A 135 2.03 3.97 9.58
N PHE A 136 1.91 4.00 8.26
CA PHE A 136 3.06 4.09 7.38
C PHE A 136 2.71 4.82 6.10
N ILE A 137 3.73 5.42 5.50
CA ILE A 137 3.66 6.00 4.16
C ILE A 137 4.52 5.16 3.24
N PHE A 138 3.95 4.78 2.10
CA PHE A 138 4.65 4.08 1.05
C PHE A 138 4.32 4.65 -0.32
N THR A 139 5.17 4.34 -1.29
CA THR A 139 4.97 4.70 -2.69
C THR A 139 4.45 3.52 -3.50
N VAL A 140 3.68 3.80 -4.54
CA VAL A 140 3.31 2.83 -5.60
C VAL A 140 3.47 3.49 -6.97
N PRO A 141 3.54 2.70 -8.06
CA PRO A 141 3.57 3.25 -9.41
C PRO A 141 2.44 4.26 -9.65
N ALA A 142 2.75 5.38 -10.32
CA ALA A 142 1.81 6.50 -10.47
C ALA A 142 0.54 6.12 -11.25
N ASP A 143 0.67 5.16 -12.17
CA ASP A 143 -0.38 4.64 -13.05
C ASP A 143 -1.37 3.69 -12.35
N TYR A 144 -1.07 3.20 -11.15
CA TYR A 144 -1.96 2.29 -10.41
C TYR A 144 -3.29 2.97 -10.04
N GLN A 145 -4.42 2.42 -10.49
CA GLN A 145 -5.75 2.93 -10.16
C GLN A 145 -6.44 2.04 -9.11
N PHE A 146 -6.79 2.61 -7.95
CA PHE A 146 -7.48 1.90 -6.88
C PHE A 146 -8.34 2.86 -6.05
N THR A 147 -9.40 2.32 -5.48
CA THR A 147 -10.36 3.01 -4.61
C THR A 147 -10.33 2.47 -3.17
N SER A 148 -9.60 1.38 -2.93
CA SER A 148 -9.36 0.80 -1.60
C SER A 148 -7.94 0.26 -1.50
N VAL A 149 -7.45 0.09 -0.27
CA VAL A 149 -6.16 -0.53 0.06
C VAL A 149 -6.40 -1.60 1.11
N GLU A 150 -5.85 -2.79 0.92
CA GLU A 150 -5.93 -3.89 1.89
C GLU A 150 -4.54 -4.47 2.15
N LEU A 151 -4.22 -4.67 3.43
CA LEU A 151 -3.00 -5.40 3.82
C LEU A 151 -3.25 -6.91 3.74
N LYS A 152 -2.30 -7.62 3.12
CA LYS A 152 -2.21 -9.07 3.16
C LYS A 152 -1.00 -9.47 4.00
N TYR A 153 -1.24 -10.17 5.09
CA TYR A 153 -0.17 -10.67 5.96
C TYR A 153 0.34 -12.01 5.44
N SER A 154 1.64 -12.12 5.20
CA SER A 154 2.29 -13.36 4.82
C SER A 154 3.37 -13.77 5.81
N LYS A 155 3.51 -15.07 6.01
CA LYS A 155 4.53 -15.65 6.90
C LYS A 155 5.93 -15.35 6.39
#